data_AF-A0A7K3ZPX0-F1
#
_entry.id   AF-A0A7K3ZPX0-F1
#
_cell.length_a   1.000
_cell.length_b   1.000
_cell.length_c   1.000
_cell.angle_alpha   90.00
_cell.angle_beta   90.00
_cell.angle_gamma   90.00
#
_symmetry.space_group_name_H-M   'P 1'
#
loop_
_entity.id
_entity.type
_entity.pdbx_description
1 polymer ?
#
loop_
_entity_poly.entity_id
_entity_poly.type
_entity_poly.pdbx_seq_one_letter_code
_entity_poly.pdbx_strand_id
1 'polypeptide(L)'
;MTEGQVAGSIVNQAQKTFATSVQAVAQAQSAGANVDALMTTLSEAAGLLSKAQLAYSAGNYSIANNYANQCMSKLSGLNNEASALQKKADDQKNQSSFYTTLTLMVSAALLVSGVLTWSVLSKQERSVNGVKQI
;
A
#
# COMPACT_ATOMS: atom_id res chain seq x y z
N MET A 1 30.05 -10.34 -29.42
CA MET A 1 29.72 -10.76 -28.05
C MET A 1 29.68 -12.28 -28.05
N THR A 2 30.30 -12.94 -27.08
CA THR A 2 30.22 -14.41 -26.95
C THR A 2 28.88 -14.83 -26.33
N GLU A 3 28.47 -16.08 -26.51
CA GLU A 3 27.24 -16.62 -25.90
C GLU A 3 27.24 -16.48 -24.37
N GLY A 4 28.41 -16.64 -23.74
CA GLY A 4 28.58 -16.42 -22.30
C GLY A 4 28.38 -14.96 -21.89
N GLN A 5 28.84 -13.98 -22.67
CA GLN A 5 28.60 -12.56 -22.37
C GLN A 5 27.11 -12.20 -22.46
N VAL A 6 26.41 -12.73 -23.47
CA VAL A 6 24.97 -12.53 -23.64
C VAL A 6 24.22 -13.15 -22.47
N ALA A 7 24.54 -14.40 -22.12
CA ALA A 7 23.88 -15.08 -21.01
C ALA A 7 24.14 -14.42 -19.66
N GLY A 8 25.36 -13.93 -19.42
CA GLY A 8 25.70 -13.21 -18.20
C GLY A 8 24.88 -11.92 -18.06
N SER A 9 24.66 -11.21 -19.17
CA SER A 9 23.80 -10.03 -19.20
C SER A 9 22.34 -10.37 -18.83
N ILE A 10 21.79 -11.44 -19.40
CA ILE A 10 20.40 -11.86 -19.15
C ILE A 10 20.22 -12.34 -17.69
N VAL A 11 21.17 -13.13 -17.17
CA VAL A 11 21.13 -13.58 -15.75
C VAL A 11 21.22 -12.38 -14.80
N ASN A 12 22.08 -11.40 -15.10
CA ASN A 12 22.19 -10.18 -14.31
C ASN A 12 20.91 -9.34 -14.39
N GLN A 13 20.29 -9.25 -15.57
CA GLN A 13 18.99 -8.59 -15.71
C GLN A 13 17.92 -9.29 -14.86
N ALA A 14 17.84 -10.62 -14.89
CA ALA A 14 16.91 -11.38 -14.05
C ALA A 14 17.15 -11.14 -12.55
N GLN A 15 18.42 -11.06 -12.12
CA GLN A 15 18.77 -10.73 -10.74
C GLN A 15 18.29 -9.32 -10.33
N LYS A 16 18.48 -8.33 -11.20
CA LYS A 16 17.98 -6.96 -10.97
C LYS A 16 16.46 -6.92 -10.88
N THR A 17 15.77 -7.57 -11.82
CA THR A 17 14.30 -7.67 -11.80
C THR A 17 13.82 -8.31 -10.50
N PHE A 18 14.45 -9.42 -10.08
CA PHE A 18 14.14 -10.10 -8.82
C PHE A 18 14.32 -9.17 -7.61
N ALA A 19 15.44 -8.48 -7.52
CA ALA A 19 15.70 -7.55 -6.42
C ALA A 19 14.66 -6.42 -6.36
N THR A 20 14.30 -5.82 -7.50
CA THR A 20 13.26 -4.79 -7.56
C THR A 20 11.89 -5.33 -7.15
N SER A 21 11.54 -6.56 -7.55
CA SER A 21 10.28 -7.19 -7.17
C SER A 21 10.21 -7.51 -5.67
N VAL A 22 11.31 -8.00 -5.07
CA VAL A 22 11.41 -8.17 -3.62
C VAL A 22 11.17 -6.84 -2.90
N GLN A 23 11.79 -5.76 -3.38
CA GLN A 23 11.61 -4.43 -2.79
C GLN A 23 10.15 -3.96 -2.88
N ALA A 24 9.48 -4.15 -4.02
CA ALA A 24 8.08 -3.77 -4.19
C ALA A 24 7.16 -4.56 -3.24
N VAL A 25 7.38 -5.87 -3.08
CA VAL A 25 6.62 -6.70 -2.14
C VAL A 25 6.86 -6.28 -0.69
N ALA A 26 8.10 -5.97 -0.32
CA ALA A 26 8.43 -5.48 1.02
C ALA A 26 7.75 -4.13 1.33
N GLN A 27 7.64 -3.23 0.35
CA GLN A 27 6.91 -1.97 0.50
C GLN A 27 5.41 -2.21 0.70
N ALA A 28 4.80 -3.09 -0.09
CA ALA A 28 3.39 -3.46 0.07
C ALA A 28 3.12 -4.09 1.44
N GLN A 29 3.99 -5.01 1.88
CA GLN A 29 3.90 -5.64 3.20
C GLN A 29 4.04 -4.62 4.33
N SER A 30 4.97 -3.68 4.21
CA SER A 30 5.19 -2.62 5.21
C SER A 30 3.99 -1.67 5.34
N ALA A 31 3.19 -1.52 4.26
CA ALA A 31 1.91 -0.81 4.30
C ALA A 31 0.78 -1.63 4.94
N GLY A 32 1.02 -2.89 5.29
CA GLY A 32 0.03 -3.80 5.88
C GLY A 32 -0.76 -4.62 4.85
N ALA A 33 -0.33 -4.65 3.58
CA ALA A 33 -1.01 -5.46 2.58
C ALA A 33 -0.74 -6.96 2.79
N ASN A 34 -1.74 -7.81 2.50
CA ASN A 34 -1.51 -9.25 2.40
C ASN A 34 -0.71 -9.53 1.12
N VAL A 35 0.50 -10.07 1.29
CA VAL A 35 1.44 -10.36 0.21
C VAL A 35 1.67 -11.87 -0.02
N ASP A 36 0.88 -12.77 0.57
CA ASP A 36 1.10 -14.23 0.53
C ASP A 36 1.22 -14.77 -0.91
N ALA A 37 0.33 -14.30 -1.80
CA ALA A 37 0.36 -14.65 -3.21
C ALA A 37 1.63 -14.13 -3.91
N LEU A 38 2.06 -12.90 -3.60
CA LEU A 38 3.27 -12.31 -4.17
C LEU A 38 4.54 -13.02 -3.67
N MET A 39 4.55 -13.43 -2.39
CA MET A 39 5.64 -14.22 -1.79
C MET A 39 5.78 -15.60 -2.42
N THR A 40 4.65 -16.23 -2.80
CA THR A 40 4.65 -17.48 -3.56
C THR A 40 5.33 -17.29 -4.92
N THR A 41 4.94 -16.25 -5.67
CA THR A 41 5.56 -15.92 -6.96
C THR A 41 7.05 -15.59 -6.83
N LEU A 42 7.45 -14.84 -5.79
CA LEU A 42 8.86 -14.57 -5.51
C LEU A 42 9.64 -15.85 -5.22
N SER A 43 9.05 -16.81 -4.49
CA SER A 43 9.71 -18.07 -4.18
C SER A 43 9.96 -18.92 -5.43
N GLU A 44 8.98 -18.97 -6.34
CA GLU A 44 9.14 -19.63 -7.64
C GLU A 44 10.21 -18.95 -8.51
N ALA A 45 10.18 -17.61 -8.57
CA ALA A 45 11.16 -16.82 -9.31
C ALA A 45 12.58 -17.00 -8.75
N ALA A 46 12.74 -17.07 -7.42
CA ALA A 46 14.02 -17.33 -6.77
C ALA A 46 14.59 -18.69 -7.21
N GLY A 47 13.76 -19.73 -7.24
CA GLY A 47 14.16 -21.06 -7.72
C GLY A 47 14.62 -21.05 -9.19
N LEU A 48 13.94 -20.28 -10.05
CA LEU A 48 14.34 -20.10 -11.45
C LEU A 48 15.67 -19.35 -11.57
N LEU A 49 15.85 -18.26 -10.81
CA LEU A 49 17.11 -17.50 -10.81
C LEU A 49 18.30 -18.34 -10.34
N SER A 50 18.12 -19.14 -9.28
CA SER A 50 19.17 -20.06 -8.81
C SER A 50 19.55 -21.09 -9.87
N LYS A 51 18.56 -21.67 -10.58
CA LYS A 51 18.82 -22.59 -11.71
C LYS A 51 19.54 -21.90 -12.87
N ALA A 52 19.19 -20.64 -13.15
CA ALA A 52 19.85 -19.85 -14.19
C ALA A 52 21.33 -19.60 -13.85
N GLN A 53 21.63 -19.20 -12.61
CA GLN A 53 22.99 -18.96 -12.12
C GLN A 53 23.82 -20.26 -12.14
N LEU A 54 23.25 -21.37 -11.69
CA LEU A 54 23.92 -22.68 -11.72
C LEU A 54 24.25 -23.12 -13.15
N ALA A 55 23.29 -23.01 -14.07
CA ALA A 55 23.50 -23.34 -15.48
C ALA A 55 24.56 -22.43 -16.13
N TYR A 56 24.57 -21.14 -15.77
CA TYR A 56 25.58 -20.19 -16.23
C TYR A 56 26.98 -20.57 -15.76
N SER A 57 27.14 -20.87 -14.47
CA SER A 57 28.42 -21.33 -13.89
C SER A 57 28.91 -22.64 -14.47
N ALA A 58 28.00 -23.52 -14.92
CA ALA A 58 28.32 -24.77 -15.61
C ALA A 58 28.64 -24.58 -17.11
N GLY A 59 28.62 -23.35 -17.64
CA GLY A 59 28.85 -23.06 -19.06
C GLY A 59 27.65 -23.39 -19.97
N ASN A 60 26.50 -23.77 -19.40
CA ASN A 60 25.29 -24.08 -20.14
C ASN A 60 24.45 -22.81 -20.37
N TYR A 61 24.95 -21.94 -21.26
CA TYR A 61 24.41 -20.61 -21.48
C TYR A 61 22.98 -20.59 -22.04
N SER A 62 22.61 -21.58 -22.86
CA SER A 62 21.24 -21.70 -23.39
C SER A 62 20.22 -22.00 -22.29
N ILE A 63 20.54 -22.95 -21.40
CA ILE A 63 19.69 -23.27 -20.25
C ILE A 63 19.64 -22.10 -19.25
N ALA A 64 20.78 -21.43 -19.02
CA ALA A 64 20.84 -20.24 -18.18
C ALA A 64 19.88 -19.14 -18.67
N ASN A 65 19.91 -18.85 -19.97
CA ASN A 65 19.00 -17.89 -20.60
C ASN A 65 17.54 -18.30 -20.44
N ASN A 66 17.23 -19.58 -20.65
CA ASN A 66 15.87 -20.07 -20.53
C ASN A 66 15.32 -19.86 -19.10
N TYR A 67 16.06 -20.25 -18.08
CA TYR A 67 15.64 -20.05 -16.69
C TYR A 67 15.58 -18.57 -16.28
N ALA A 68 16.54 -17.75 -16.72
CA ALA A 68 16.54 -16.31 -16.44
C ALA A 68 15.32 -15.60 -17.06
N ASN A 69 14.96 -15.96 -18.30
CA ASN A 69 13.76 -15.44 -18.96
C ASN A 69 12.47 -15.91 -18.26
N GLN A 70 12.41 -17.17 -17.81
CA GLN A 70 11.29 -17.66 -17.01
C GLN A 70 11.15 -16.89 -15.69
N CYS A 71 12.27 -16.62 -15.01
CA CYS A 71 12.29 -15.79 -13.79
C CYS A 71 11.68 -14.41 -14.07
N MET A 72 12.17 -13.71 -15.09
CA MET A 72 11.64 -12.39 -15.46
C MET A 72 10.16 -12.45 -15.87
N SER A 73 9.75 -13.50 -16.59
CA SER A 73 8.35 -13.70 -16.97
C SER A 73 7.44 -13.92 -15.76
N LYS A 74 7.89 -14.65 -14.74
CA LYS A 74 7.14 -14.82 -13.48
C LYS A 74 7.01 -13.53 -12.68
N LEU A 75 8.02 -12.68 -12.74
CA LEU A 75 8.01 -11.38 -12.07
C LEU A 75 7.29 -10.29 -12.87
N SER A 76 6.89 -10.58 -14.10
CA SER A 76 6.17 -9.62 -14.94
C SER A 76 4.84 -9.23 -14.29
N GLY A 77 4.61 -7.94 -14.11
CA GLY A 77 3.39 -7.43 -13.48
C GLY A 77 3.39 -7.45 -11.94
N LEU A 78 4.28 -8.21 -11.30
CA LEU A 78 4.35 -8.34 -9.84
C LEU A 78 4.53 -6.99 -9.13
N ASN A 79 5.34 -6.09 -9.69
CA ASN A 79 5.53 -4.75 -9.13
C ASN A 79 4.24 -3.91 -9.17
N ASN A 80 3.42 -4.08 -10.22
CA ASN A 80 2.14 -3.37 -10.34
C ASN A 80 1.12 -3.93 -9.35
N GLU A 81 1.08 -5.25 -9.18
CA GLU A 81 0.24 -5.91 -8.19
C GLU A 81 0.62 -5.52 -6.76
N ALA A 82 1.92 -5.49 -6.45
CA ALA A 82 2.45 -5.02 -5.17
C ALA A 82 2.04 -3.56 -4.91
N SER A 83 2.22 -2.68 -5.89
CA SER A 83 1.81 -1.27 -5.78
C SER A 83 0.30 -1.11 -5.57
N ALA A 84 -0.51 -1.93 -6.23
CA ALA A 84 -1.97 -1.92 -6.07
C ALA A 84 -2.40 -2.40 -4.67
N LEU A 85 -1.73 -3.42 -4.14
CA LEU A 85 -1.95 -3.93 -2.79
C LEU A 85 -1.52 -2.91 -1.72
N GLN A 86 -0.37 -2.27 -1.92
CA GLN A 86 0.10 -1.16 -1.07
C GLN A 86 -0.96 -0.05 -1.01
N LYS A 87 -1.42 0.43 -2.17
CA LYS A 87 -2.43 1.49 -2.24
C LYS A 87 -3.73 1.10 -1.52
N LYS A 88 -4.18 -0.14 -1.68
CA LYS A 88 -5.37 -0.64 -0.98
C LYS A 88 -5.19 -0.63 0.54
N ALA A 89 -4.00 -0.99 1.03
CA ALA A 89 -3.71 -0.98 2.46
C ALA A 89 -3.66 0.46 3.02
N ASP A 90 -3.06 1.40 2.28
CA ASP A 90 -3.05 2.81 2.63
C ASP A 90 -4.47 3.43 2.64
N ASP A 91 -5.29 3.09 1.64
CA ASP A 91 -6.67 3.57 1.53
C ASP A 91 -7.55 3.05 2.69
N GLN A 92 -7.38 1.78 3.11
CA GLN A 92 -8.06 1.23 4.28
C GLN A 92 -7.69 1.99 5.56
N LYS A 93 -6.42 2.35 5.72
CA LYS A 93 -5.94 3.16 6.85
C LYS A 93 -6.53 4.56 6.83
N ASN A 94 -6.73 5.15 5.65
CA ASN A 94 -7.27 6.51 5.50
C ASN A 94 -8.80 6.57 5.62
N GLN A 95 -9.54 5.55 5.16
CA GLN A 95 -11.01 5.52 5.32
C GLN A 95 -11.46 5.43 6.78
N SER A 96 -10.67 4.81 7.66
CA SER A 96 -10.94 4.83 9.10
C SER A 96 -10.87 6.25 9.71
N SER A 97 -10.12 7.16 9.10
CA SER A 97 -10.00 8.56 9.56
C SER A 97 -11.19 9.44 9.13
N PHE A 98 -11.81 9.16 7.97
CA PHE A 98 -12.93 9.96 7.48
C PHE A 98 -14.23 9.77 8.27
N TYR A 99 -14.54 8.53 8.68
CA TYR A 99 -15.76 8.28 9.46
C TYR A 99 -15.70 8.85 10.88
N THR A 100 -14.52 8.79 11.52
CA THR A 100 -14.34 9.31 12.89
C THR A 100 -14.44 10.85 12.94
N THR A 101 -14.11 11.54 11.85
CA THR A 101 -14.18 13.01 11.79
C THR A 101 -15.62 13.52 11.63
N LEU A 102 -16.51 12.79 10.93
CA LEU A 102 -17.91 13.20 10.79
C LEU A 102 -18.71 13.04 12.09
N THR A 103 -18.43 12.05 12.93
CA THR A 103 -19.15 11.84 14.20
C THR A 103 -18.96 12.99 15.20
N LEU A 104 -17.82 13.69 15.16
CA LEU A 104 -17.55 14.79 16.09
C LEU A 104 -18.28 16.10 15.71
N MET A 105 -18.66 16.28 14.43
CA MET A 105 -19.39 17.48 14.00
C MET A 105 -20.87 17.43 14.39
N VAL A 106 -21.49 16.24 14.41
CA VAL A 106 -22.90 16.08 14.76
C VAL A 106 -23.15 16.39 16.25
N SER A 107 -22.21 16.05 17.13
CA SER A 107 -22.31 16.35 18.56
C SER A 107 -22.12 17.84 18.91
N ALA A 108 -21.35 18.60 18.11
CA ALA A 108 -21.12 20.02 18.37
C ALA A 108 -22.34 20.89 18.02
N ALA A 109 -23.11 20.52 17.00
CA ALA A 109 -24.30 21.27 16.58
C ALA A 109 -25.44 21.24 17.61
N LEU A 110 -25.58 20.14 18.36
CA LEU A 110 -26.63 19.98 19.38
C LEU A 110 -26.37 20.80 20.66
N LEU A 111 -25.12 21.14 20.97
CA LEU A 111 -24.79 21.96 22.15
C LEU A 111 -25.06 23.46 21.92
N VAL A 112 -24.93 23.95 20.68
CA VAL A 112 -25.14 25.37 20.36
C VAL A 112 -26.62 25.76 20.37
N SER A 113 -27.52 24.87 19.93
CA SER A 113 -28.96 25.15 19.93
C SER A 113 -29.55 25.27 21.35
N GLY A 114 -29.07 24.48 22.31
CA GLY A 114 -29.52 24.56 23.71
C GLY A 114 -29.16 25.89 24.40
N VAL A 115 -27.97 26.43 24.13
CA VAL A 115 -27.51 27.69 24.74
C VAL A 115 -28.30 28.89 24.21
N LEU A 116 -28.64 28.90 22.93
CA LEU A 116 -29.39 30.00 22.31
C LEU A 116 -30.84 30.06 22.83
N THR A 117 -31.50 28.92 23.02
CA THR A 117 -32.84 28.88 23.64
C THR A 117 -32.80 29.42 25.07
N TRP A 118 -31.81 29.05 25.87
CA TRP A 118 -31.67 29.53 27.25
C TRP A 118 -31.34 31.03 27.34
N SER A 119 -30.50 31.55 26.44
CA SER A 119 -30.16 32.98 26.41
C SER A 119 -31.33 33.87 25.98
N VAL A 120 -32.20 33.42 25.06
CA VAL A 120 -33.36 34.22 24.64
C VAL A 120 -34.44 34.23 25.73
N LEU A 121 -34.70 33.09 26.38
CA LEU A 121 -35.64 33.01 27.50
C LEU A 121 -35.16 33.81 28.72
N SER A 122 -33.90 33.66 29.14
CA SER A 122 -33.36 34.44 30.28
C SER A 122 -33.28 35.94 30.01
N LYS A 123 -33.21 36.38 28.75
CA LYS A 123 -33.27 37.80 28.38
C LYS A 123 -34.68 38.37 28.51
N GLN A 124 -35.73 37.56 28.32
CA GLN A 124 -37.11 37.99 28.57
C GLN A 124 -37.42 38.10 30.06
N GLU A 125 -36.94 37.18 30.90
CA GLU A 125 -37.15 37.24 32.36
C GLU A 125 -36.50 38.49 32.99
N ARG A 126 -35.35 38.94 32.47
CA ARG A 126 -34.68 40.17 32.91
C ARG A 126 -35.42 41.44 32.49
N SER A 127 -36.08 41.45 31.34
CA SER A 127 -36.88 42.59 30.88
C SER A 127 -38.19 42.72 31.67
N VAL A 128 -38.85 41.58 31.95
CA VAL A 128 -40.13 41.57 32.68
C VAL A 128 -39.95 41.95 34.16
N ASN A 129 -38.83 41.57 34.80
CA ASN A 129 -38.53 41.99 36.18
C ASN A 129 -38.05 43.44 36.31
N GLY A 130 -37.58 44.07 35.22
CA GLY A 130 -37.21 45.49 35.21
C GLY A 130 -38.39 46.46 35.15
N VAL A 131 -39.57 46.00 34.73
CA VAL A 131 -40.80 46.82 34.65
C VAL A 131 -41.60 46.78 35.96
N LYS A 132 -41.26 45.89 36.90
CA LYS A 132 -41.92 45.76 38.22
C LYS A 132 -41.33 46.64 39.32
N GLN A 133 -40.41 47.55 39.01
CA GLN A 133 -39.83 48.50 39.96
C GLN A 133 -40.26 49.93 39.56
N ILE A 134 -41.54 50.23 39.71
CA ILE A 134 -42.08 51.60 39.82
C ILE A 134 -43.04 51.61 40.99
#